data_AF-A0A7Z9G9Z2-F1
#
_entry.id   AF-A0A7Z9G9Z2-F1
#
_cell.length_a   1.000
_cell.length_b   1.000
_cell.length_c   1.000
_cell.angle_alpha   90.00
_cell.angle_beta   90.00
_cell.angle_gamma   90.00
#
_symmetry.space_group_name_H-M   'P 1'
#
loop_
_entity.id
_entity.type
_entity.pdbx_description
1 polymer ?
#
loop_
_entity_poly.entity_id
_entity_poly.type
_entity_poly.pdbx_seq_one_letter_code
_entity_poly.pdbx_strand_id
1 'polypeptide(L)'
;MGNEQLEVVEHTQTELEVAQATGIVRAAGDIAVAMSEYTKVKNMIDRALPDCIMDIRGKQFRKKNYWRAVATAFNLDVICIEKTKVELPTGDWGIEVLYRATAPNGRSIDGDGACMASEKSGNMATYHNIRAHAHTRGFNRAVSNCVGFGEVSYDELQDGMDGGSTQVGSPPPAPSAKARPPAPRGPRSTGMPDECPDCGGTEFWDNSQDKPSPRHPDFKCKDRECKKAFWLNSRSNNNRVVEEKKSSNESLVAIFDARQDEEVNEEVGPGGGRGDLEF
;
A
#
# COMPACT_ATOMS: atom_id res chain seq x y z
N MET A 1 40.11 -58.05 38.52
CA MET A 1 38.79 -58.21 37.87
C MET A 1 37.91 -57.09 38.39
N GLY A 2 37.96 -55.92 37.74
CA GLY A 2 37.14 -54.78 38.11
C GLY A 2 35.83 -54.84 37.34
N ASN A 3 34.71 -54.93 38.04
CA ASN A 3 33.38 -54.84 37.45
C ASN A 3 32.98 -53.37 37.35
N GLU A 4 32.93 -52.86 36.13
CA GLU A 4 32.39 -51.55 35.78
C GLU A 4 30.86 -51.65 35.78
N GLN A 5 30.20 -50.94 36.69
CA GLN A 5 28.75 -50.87 36.75
C GLN A 5 28.28 -49.81 35.74
N LEU A 6 27.52 -50.25 34.73
CA LEU A 6 26.79 -49.39 33.81
C LEU A 6 25.58 -48.78 34.55
N GLU A 7 25.62 -47.48 34.77
CA GLU A 7 24.52 -46.69 35.31
C GLU A 7 23.52 -46.38 34.19
N VAL A 8 22.31 -46.94 34.27
CA VAL A 8 21.21 -46.64 33.35
C VAL A 8 20.58 -45.32 33.80
N VAL A 9 20.87 -44.25 33.05
CA VAL A 9 20.26 -42.94 33.26
C VAL A 9 18.81 -43.01 32.76
N GLU A 10 17.85 -43.08 33.68
CA GLU A 10 16.43 -42.98 33.39
C GLU A 10 16.08 -41.54 32.99
N HIS A 11 15.91 -41.30 31.69
CA HIS A 11 15.45 -40.03 31.17
C HIS A 11 13.96 -39.82 31.54
N THR A 12 13.68 -38.74 32.28
CA THR A 12 12.33 -38.35 32.69
C THR A 12 11.46 -38.00 31.48
N GLN A 13 10.20 -38.43 31.51
CA GLN A 13 9.19 -38.29 30.44
C GLN A 13 9.04 -36.87 29.84
N THR A 14 9.49 -35.84 30.54
CA THR A 14 9.49 -34.44 30.08
C THR A 14 10.37 -34.21 28.84
N GLU A 15 11.44 -34.99 28.64
CA GLU A 15 12.30 -34.88 27.45
C GLU A 15 11.69 -35.56 26.21
N LEU A 16 10.77 -36.52 26.41
CA LEU A 16 10.12 -37.25 25.32
C LEU A 16 9.00 -36.44 24.63
N GLU A 17 8.39 -35.46 25.30
CA GLU A 17 7.37 -34.59 24.67
C GLU A 17 7.98 -33.57 23.70
N VAL A 18 9.21 -33.11 23.94
CA VAL A 18 9.91 -32.19 23.02
C VAL A 18 10.30 -32.90 21.72
N ALA A 19 10.51 -34.21 21.75
CA ALA A 19 10.89 -35.02 20.59
C ALA A 19 9.71 -35.38 19.65
N GLN A 20 8.46 -35.25 20.10
CA GLN A 20 7.28 -35.63 19.32
C GLN A 20 6.88 -34.59 18.25
N ALA A 21 7.53 -33.44 18.18
CA ALA A 21 7.34 -32.45 17.12
C ALA A 21 8.15 -32.75 15.83
N THR A 22 8.52 -34.02 15.60
CA THR A 22 9.35 -34.48 14.47
C THR A 22 8.54 -35.02 13.28
N GLY A 23 7.25 -34.68 13.20
CA GLY A 23 6.51 -34.78 11.95
C GLY A 23 7.01 -33.72 10.97
N ILE A 24 7.86 -34.11 10.02
CA ILE A 24 8.37 -33.26 8.91
C ILE A 24 7.21 -32.57 8.15
N VAL A 25 6.00 -33.12 8.23
CA VAL A 25 4.76 -32.55 7.70
C VAL A 25 3.69 -32.62 8.79
N ARG A 26 3.10 -31.46 9.14
CA ARG A 26 1.94 -31.39 10.06
C ARG A 26 0.74 -32.12 9.45
N ALA A 27 -0.12 -32.72 10.26
CA ALA A 27 -1.34 -33.33 9.77
C ALA A 27 -2.25 -32.26 9.12
N ALA A 28 -3.03 -32.63 8.09
CA ALA A 28 -3.83 -31.69 7.32
C ALA A 28 -4.85 -30.89 8.19
N GLY A 29 -5.39 -31.51 9.25
CA GLY A 29 -6.26 -30.84 10.22
C GLY A 29 -5.54 -29.73 11.00
N ASP A 30 -4.32 -29.99 11.46
CA ASP A 30 -3.49 -29.00 12.19
C ASP A 30 -3.06 -27.85 11.28
N ILE A 31 -2.82 -28.14 10.00
CA ILE A 31 -2.55 -27.11 8.99
C ILE A 31 -3.77 -26.20 8.80
N ALA A 32 -4.97 -26.75 8.70
CA ALA A 32 -6.19 -25.95 8.52
C ALA A 32 -6.45 -25.00 9.69
N VAL A 33 -6.25 -25.47 10.93
CA VAL A 33 -6.35 -24.63 12.13
C VAL A 33 -5.30 -23.52 12.10
N ALA A 34 -4.04 -23.86 11.84
CA ALA A 34 -2.95 -22.89 11.76
C ALA A 34 -3.19 -21.82 10.67
N MET A 35 -3.70 -22.21 9.50
CA MET A 35 -4.05 -21.29 8.41
C MET A 35 -5.22 -20.36 8.79
N SER A 36 -6.17 -20.85 9.58
CA SER A 36 -7.29 -20.04 10.07
C SER A 36 -6.82 -18.97 11.08
N GLU A 37 -5.93 -19.34 12.00
CA GLU A 37 -5.33 -18.42 12.97
C GLU A 37 -4.46 -17.39 12.26
N TYR A 38 -3.68 -17.85 11.29
CA TYR A 38 -2.88 -16.99 10.44
C TYR A 38 -3.71 -15.91 9.73
N THR A 39 -4.84 -16.31 9.17
CA THR A 39 -5.77 -15.37 8.51
C THR A 39 -6.39 -14.38 9.50
N LYS A 40 -6.70 -14.82 10.73
CA LYS A 40 -7.18 -13.91 11.79
C LYS A 40 -6.14 -12.87 12.16
N VAL A 41 -4.89 -13.29 12.37
CA VAL A 41 -3.77 -12.40 12.70
C VAL A 41 -3.56 -11.39 11.57
N LYS A 42 -3.55 -11.83 10.32
CA LYS A 42 -3.48 -10.94 9.15
C LYS A 42 -4.56 -9.86 9.20
N ASN A 43 -5.81 -10.27 9.34
CA ASN A 43 -6.95 -9.35 9.36
C ASN A 43 -6.95 -8.42 10.58
N MET A 44 -6.33 -8.82 11.69
CA MET A 44 -6.14 -7.95 12.86
C MET A 44 -5.09 -6.88 12.58
N ILE A 45 -3.97 -7.25 11.96
CA ILE A 45 -2.90 -6.31 11.58
C ILE A 45 -3.44 -5.30 10.55
N ASP A 46 -4.17 -5.76 9.53
CA ASP A 46 -4.76 -4.89 8.52
C ASP A 46 -5.72 -3.86 9.16
N ARG A 47 -6.47 -4.24 10.20
CA ARG A 47 -7.34 -3.32 10.96
C ARG A 47 -6.58 -2.38 11.88
N ALA A 48 -5.44 -2.82 12.43
CA ALA A 48 -4.60 -2.01 13.30
C ALA A 48 -3.79 -0.96 12.51
N LEU A 49 -3.51 -1.21 11.23
CA LEU A 49 -2.70 -0.36 10.36
C LEU A 49 -3.44 0.10 9.09
N PRO A 50 -4.62 0.77 9.21
CA PRO A 50 -5.42 1.14 8.04
C PRO A 50 -4.70 2.11 7.09
N ASP A 51 -3.92 3.06 7.63
CA ASP A 51 -3.18 4.06 6.84
C ASP A 51 -2.04 3.44 6.01
N CYS A 52 -1.61 2.24 6.38
CA CYS A 52 -0.55 1.51 5.71
C CYS A 52 -1.06 0.66 4.52
N ILE A 53 -2.37 0.68 4.27
CA ILE A 53 -3.02 -0.02 3.15
C ILE A 53 -3.43 1.00 2.08
N MET A 54 -3.32 0.63 0.82
CA MET A 54 -3.79 1.40 -0.32
C MET A 54 -4.63 0.54 -1.25
N ASP A 55 -5.82 1.01 -1.59
CA ASP A 55 -6.66 0.35 -2.58
C ASP A 55 -6.35 0.86 -3.99
N ILE A 56 -5.91 -0.03 -4.87
CA ILE A 56 -5.74 0.24 -6.29
C ILE A 56 -6.67 -0.70 -7.07
N ARG A 57 -7.61 -0.13 -7.84
CA ARG A 57 -8.53 -0.89 -8.72
C ARG A 57 -9.25 -2.03 -7.98
N GLY A 58 -9.64 -1.80 -6.72
CA GLY A 58 -10.35 -2.77 -5.89
C GLY A 58 -9.48 -3.87 -5.27
N LYS A 59 -8.15 -3.81 -5.43
CA LYS A 59 -7.20 -4.66 -4.71
C LYS A 59 -6.46 -3.85 -3.66
N GLN A 60 -6.30 -4.43 -2.47
CA GLN A 60 -5.60 -3.79 -1.37
C GLN A 60 -4.11 -4.10 -1.46
N PHE A 61 -3.28 -3.08 -1.31
CA PHE A 61 -1.83 -3.19 -1.31
C PHE A 61 -1.25 -2.61 -0.04
N ARG A 62 -0.24 -3.29 0.50
CA ARG A 62 0.42 -2.89 1.74
C ARG A 62 1.64 -2.04 1.39
N LYS A 63 1.70 -0.85 1.96
CA LYS A 63 2.81 0.12 1.77
C LYS A 63 4.05 -0.31 2.56
N LYS A 64 5.19 0.29 2.27
CA LYS A 64 6.45 0.12 3.02
C LYS A 64 6.30 0.13 4.55
N ASN A 65 5.55 1.08 5.11
CA ASN A 65 5.39 1.18 6.57
C ASN A 65 4.65 -0.02 7.18
N TYR A 66 3.76 -0.68 6.42
CA TYR A 66 3.11 -1.92 6.86
C TYR A 66 4.16 -3.00 7.14
N TRP A 67 5.05 -3.24 6.16
CA TRP A 67 6.05 -4.29 6.24
C TRP A 67 7.11 -3.99 7.30
N ARG A 68 7.43 -2.71 7.54
CA ARG A 68 8.28 -2.28 8.66
C ARG A 68 7.64 -2.64 10.01
N ALA A 69 6.36 -2.32 10.20
CA ALA A 69 5.64 -2.64 11.42
C ALA A 69 5.53 -4.16 11.64
N VAL A 70 5.27 -4.93 10.58
CA VAL A 70 5.22 -6.40 10.65
C VAL A 70 6.58 -6.99 11.03
N ALA A 71 7.68 -6.53 10.41
CA ALA A 71 9.01 -7.01 10.76
C ALA A 71 9.32 -6.80 12.24
N THR A 72 8.98 -5.63 12.80
CA THR A 72 9.12 -5.35 14.22
C THR A 72 8.20 -6.21 15.09
N ALA A 73 6.92 -6.36 14.73
CA ALA A 73 5.95 -7.11 15.51
C ALA A 73 6.28 -8.61 15.61
N PHE A 74 6.82 -9.19 14.54
CA PHE A 74 7.25 -10.59 14.50
C PHE A 74 8.72 -10.79 14.93
N ASN A 75 9.39 -9.71 15.36
CA ASN A 75 10.80 -9.71 15.75
C ASN A 75 11.71 -10.37 14.71
N LEU A 76 11.52 -9.99 13.44
CA LEU A 76 12.33 -10.48 12.34
C LEU A 76 13.64 -9.70 12.27
N ASP A 77 14.75 -10.42 12.14
CA ASP A 77 16.02 -9.83 11.75
C ASP A 77 16.09 -9.79 10.22
N VAL A 78 16.29 -8.60 9.65
CA VAL A 78 16.26 -8.41 8.18
C VAL A 78 17.53 -7.73 7.72
N ILE A 79 18.37 -8.48 7.02
CA ILE A 79 19.69 -8.04 6.58
C ILE A 79 19.77 -7.95 5.05
N CYS A 80 20.53 -6.97 4.55
CA CYS A 80 20.88 -6.91 3.13
C CYS A 80 22.12 -7.79 2.92
N ILE A 81 21.98 -8.88 2.18
CA ILE A 81 23.09 -9.81 1.88
C ILE A 81 23.90 -9.29 0.72
N GLU A 82 23.22 -8.95 -0.37
CA GLU A 82 23.85 -8.56 -1.62
C GLU A 82 23.26 -7.27 -2.13
N LYS A 83 24.12 -6.45 -2.73
CA LYS A 83 23.73 -5.24 -3.45
C LYS A 83 24.65 -5.10 -4.65
N THR A 84 24.08 -5.21 -5.83
CA THR A 84 24.81 -5.20 -7.09
C THR A 84 24.24 -4.11 -8.00
N LYS A 85 25.12 -3.28 -8.56
CA LYS A 85 24.74 -2.36 -9.64
C LYS A 85 24.86 -3.14 -10.94
N VAL A 86 23.77 -3.18 -11.70
CA VAL A 86 23.73 -3.88 -12.99
C VAL A 86 23.73 -2.84 -14.10
N GLU A 87 24.58 -3.04 -15.10
CA GLU A 87 24.62 -2.24 -16.32
C GLU A 87 24.43 -3.19 -17.49
N LEU A 88 23.38 -2.96 -18.28
CA LEU A 88 23.05 -3.77 -19.44
C LEU A 88 23.86 -3.30 -20.65
N PRO A 89 24.16 -4.20 -21.61
CA PRO A 89 24.81 -3.83 -22.87
C PRO A 89 24.06 -2.78 -23.69
N THR A 90 22.76 -2.61 -23.42
CA THR A 90 21.88 -1.60 -24.03
C THR A 90 22.13 -0.19 -23.49
N GLY A 91 22.99 -0.03 -22.46
CA GLY A 91 23.25 1.23 -21.77
C GLY A 91 22.28 1.55 -20.64
N ASP A 92 21.28 0.69 -20.40
CA ASP A 92 20.41 0.79 -19.23
C ASP A 92 21.13 0.28 -17.98
N TRP A 93 20.75 0.79 -16.81
CA TRP A 93 21.38 0.42 -15.56
C TRP A 93 20.36 0.33 -14.43
N GLY A 94 20.68 -0.45 -13.41
CA GLY A 94 19.78 -0.68 -12.28
C GLY A 94 20.52 -1.12 -11.05
N ILE A 95 19.73 -1.40 -10.01
CA ILE A 95 20.22 -1.91 -8.75
C ILE A 95 19.42 -3.16 -8.42
N GLU A 96 20.15 -4.23 -8.13
CA GLU A 96 19.65 -5.48 -7.60
C GLU A 96 20.11 -5.61 -6.14
N VAL A 97 19.21 -6.08 -5.29
CA VAL A 97 19.46 -6.34 -3.87
C VAL A 97 18.89 -7.69 -3.48
N LEU A 98 19.56 -8.35 -2.55
CA LEU A 98 19.07 -9.54 -1.89
C LEU A 98 18.96 -9.26 -0.39
N TYR A 99 17.76 -9.44 0.15
CA TYR A 99 17.49 -9.35 1.58
C TYR A 99 17.20 -10.73 2.15
N ARG A 100 17.64 -10.99 3.38
CA ARG A 100 17.27 -12.17 4.16
C ARG A 100 16.54 -11.75 5.41
N ALA A 101 15.37 -12.36 5.62
CA ALA A 101 14.58 -12.20 6.83
C ALA A 101 14.65 -13.49 7.66
N THR A 102 15.12 -13.37 8.89
CA THR A 102 15.28 -14.46 9.86
C THR A 102 14.29 -14.27 11.00
N ALA A 103 13.42 -15.25 11.20
CA ALA A 103 12.47 -15.26 12.31
C ALA A 103 13.13 -15.82 13.59
N PRO A 104 12.58 -15.52 14.79
CA PRO A 104 13.12 -16.01 16.06
C PRO A 104 13.18 -17.54 16.20
N ASN A 105 12.39 -18.26 15.40
CA ASN A 105 12.41 -19.71 15.31
C ASN A 105 13.55 -20.27 14.44
N GLY A 106 14.45 -19.42 13.94
CA GLY A 106 15.57 -19.78 13.08
C GLY A 106 15.23 -19.90 11.59
N ARG A 107 13.95 -19.79 11.21
CA ARG A 107 13.55 -19.82 9.79
C ARG A 107 14.08 -18.59 9.09
N SER A 108 14.84 -18.81 8.02
CA SER A 108 15.38 -17.75 7.17
C SER A 108 14.77 -17.84 5.78
N ILE A 109 14.35 -16.70 5.21
CA ILE A 109 13.84 -16.62 3.85
C ILE A 109 14.42 -15.39 3.15
N ASP A 110 14.75 -15.55 1.88
CA ASP A 110 15.33 -14.51 1.05
C ASP A 110 14.25 -13.80 0.22
N GLY A 111 14.49 -12.52 -0.08
CA GLY A 111 13.67 -11.67 -0.92
C GLY A 111 14.54 -10.82 -1.84
N ASP A 112 14.33 -10.96 -3.13
CA ASP A 112 15.01 -10.21 -4.17
C ASP A 112 14.31 -8.88 -4.43
N GLY A 113 15.08 -7.83 -4.72
CA GLY A 113 14.55 -6.55 -5.16
C GLY A 113 15.39 -5.99 -6.29
N ALA A 114 14.76 -5.67 -7.41
CA ALA A 114 15.42 -5.01 -8.54
C ALA A 114 14.67 -3.73 -8.90
N CYS A 115 15.38 -2.74 -9.39
CA CYS A 115 14.81 -1.60 -10.08
C CYS A 115 15.81 -1.13 -11.14
N MET A 116 15.35 -1.03 -12.38
CA MET A 116 16.10 -0.45 -13.49
C MET A 116 15.81 1.05 -13.61
N ALA A 117 16.72 1.79 -14.24
CA ALA A 117 16.54 3.20 -14.55
C ALA A 117 15.43 3.39 -15.59
N SER A 118 15.34 2.47 -16.55
CA SER A 118 14.26 2.43 -17.55
C SER A 118 12.86 2.28 -16.96
N GLU A 119 12.71 1.69 -15.76
CA GLU A 119 11.41 1.60 -15.06
C GLU A 119 10.91 2.97 -14.55
N LYS A 120 11.78 4.00 -14.53
CA LYS A 120 11.45 5.33 -14.02
C LYS A 120 11.41 6.33 -15.17
N SER A 121 10.33 7.10 -15.24
CA SER A 121 10.17 8.12 -16.29
C SER A 121 10.92 9.42 -15.95
N GLY A 122 11.67 9.94 -16.92
CA GLY A 122 12.26 11.28 -16.87
C GLY A 122 13.17 11.53 -15.66
N ASN A 123 12.93 12.63 -14.94
CA ASN A 123 13.75 13.05 -13.79
C ASN A 123 13.64 12.12 -12.56
N MET A 124 12.78 11.09 -12.61
CA MET A 124 12.64 10.13 -11.52
C MET A 124 13.69 9.00 -11.59
N ALA A 125 14.39 8.84 -12.72
CA ALA A 125 15.46 7.87 -12.93
C ALA A 125 16.79 8.28 -12.27
N THR A 126 16.72 8.78 -11.03
CA THR A 126 17.92 9.09 -10.24
C THR A 126 18.44 7.86 -9.52
N TYR A 127 19.75 7.82 -9.25
CA TYR A 127 20.36 6.78 -8.42
C TYR A 127 19.70 6.65 -7.06
N HIS A 128 19.32 7.78 -6.45
CA HIS A 128 18.61 7.77 -5.18
C HIS A 128 17.28 7.01 -5.26
N ASN A 129 16.45 7.32 -6.26
CA ASN A 129 15.14 6.71 -6.42
C ASN A 129 15.24 5.23 -6.78
N ILE A 130 16.05 4.89 -7.79
CA ILE A 130 16.24 3.51 -8.24
C ILE A 130 16.74 2.64 -7.09
N ARG A 131 17.73 3.15 -6.34
CA ARG A 131 18.24 2.49 -5.13
C ARG A 131 17.13 2.30 -4.08
N ALA A 132 16.40 3.36 -3.77
CA ALA A 132 15.36 3.32 -2.75
C ALA A 132 14.24 2.32 -3.11
N HIS A 133 13.85 2.24 -4.38
CA HIS A 133 12.84 1.28 -4.86
C HIS A 133 13.35 -0.15 -4.79
N ALA A 134 14.56 -0.44 -5.28
CA ALA A 134 15.15 -1.78 -5.18
C ALA A 134 15.21 -2.26 -3.72
N HIS A 135 15.74 -1.44 -2.81
CA HIS A 135 15.79 -1.77 -1.37
C HIS A 135 14.41 -1.97 -0.76
N THR A 136 13.42 -1.17 -1.17
CA THR A 136 12.06 -1.29 -0.61
C THR A 136 11.36 -2.56 -1.11
N ARG A 137 11.50 -2.91 -2.40
CA ARG A 137 10.97 -4.16 -2.97
C ARG A 137 11.58 -5.39 -2.30
N GLY A 138 12.92 -5.44 -2.21
CA GLY A 138 13.63 -6.57 -1.61
C GLY A 138 13.28 -6.77 -0.13
N PHE A 139 13.25 -5.69 0.65
CA PHE A 139 12.85 -5.75 2.06
C PHE A 139 11.41 -6.25 2.23
N ASN A 140 10.46 -5.66 1.49
CA ASN A 140 9.05 -6.04 1.59
C ASN A 140 8.83 -7.52 1.21
N ARG A 141 9.53 -8.01 0.18
CA ARG A 141 9.47 -9.41 -0.24
C ARG A 141 10.07 -10.35 0.79
N ALA A 142 11.23 -10.03 1.35
CA ALA A 142 11.85 -10.85 2.39
C ALA A 142 10.92 -11.00 3.61
N VAL A 143 10.33 -9.89 4.06
CA VAL A 143 9.37 -9.90 5.17
C VAL A 143 8.10 -10.66 4.80
N SER A 144 7.48 -10.36 3.64
CA SER A 144 6.24 -11.01 3.18
C SER A 144 6.39 -12.52 3.03
N ASN A 145 7.51 -12.96 2.45
CA ASN A 145 7.82 -14.38 2.29
C ASN A 145 8.06 -15.04 3.65
N CYS A 146 8.79 -14.38 4.55
CA CYS A 146 9.11 -14.91 5.88
C CYS A 146 7.86 -15.12 6.74
N VAL A 147 6.97 -14.11 6.80
CA VAL A 147 5.72 -14.22 7.55
C VAL A 147 4.69 -15.09 6.83
N GLY A 148 4.74 -15.18 5.50
CA GLY A 148 3.86 -16.01 4.68
C GLY A 148 2.61 -15.31 4.14
N PHE A 149 2.56 -13.96 4.12
CA PHE A 149 1.33 -13.25 3.71
C PHE A 149 1.11 -13.33 2.20
N GLY A 150 2.13 -13.72 1.41
CA GLY A 150 2.01 -14.17 0.02
C GLY A 150 1.50 -13.11 -0.97
N GLU A 151 1.43 -11.86 -0.54
CA GLU A 151 0.89 -10.76 -1.36
C GLU A 151 1.98 -9.83 -1.87
N VAL A 152 1.77 -9.34 -3.10
CA VAL A 152 2.64 -8.38 -3.78
C VAL A 152 2.56 -7.02 -3.08
N SER A 153 3.72 -6.40 -2.78
CA SER A 153 3.75 -5.09 -2.10
C SER A 153 3.34 -3.95 -3.04
N TYR A 154 2.79 -2.88 -2.46
CA TYR A 154 2.37 -1.67 -3.18
C TYR A 154 3.45 -1.06 -4.08
N ASP A 155 4.72 -1.14 -3.65
CA ASP A 155 5.87 -0.57 -4.37
C ASP A 155 6.17 -1.26 -5.72
N GLU A 156 5.51 -2.38 -6.03
CA GLU A 156 5.60 -3.06 -7.35
C GLU A 156 4.56 -2.53 -8.36
N LEU A 157 3.61 -1.70 -7.92
CA LEU A 157 2.54 -1.18 -8.76
C LEU A 157 2.67 0.28 -9.13
N GLN A 158 3.48 1.05 -8.40
CA GLN A 158 3.72 2.45 -8.73
C GLN A 158 4.44 2.62 -10.08
N ASP A 159 5.13 1.58 -10.55
CA ASP A 159 5.94 1.63 -11.78
C ASP A 159 5.18 1.19 -13.03
N GLY A 160 3.86 0.97 -12.91
CA GLY A 160 2.97 0.64 -14.03
C GLY A 160 1.99 1.75 -14.44
N MET A 161 2.14 2.98 -13.93
CA MET A 161 1.16 4.05 -14.16
C MET A 161 1.60 5.18 -15.09
N ASP A 162 2.85 5.18 -15.55
CA ASP A 162 3.36 6.19 -16.48
C ASP A 162 3.97 5.54 -17.74
N GLY A 163 3.14 5.32 -18.77
CA GLY A 163 3.59 5.18 -20.17
C GLY A 163 3.72 3.77 -20.74
N GLY A 164 2.85 3.44 -21.70
CA GLY A 164 3.08 2.38 -22.68
C GLY A 164 2.38 1.05 -22.37
N SER A 165 1.15 0.90 -22.86
CA SER A 165 0.47 -0.39 -22.95
C SER A 165 1.20 -1.32 -23.93
N THR A 166 2.21 -2.06 -23.46
CA THR A 166 2.66 -3.26 -24.18
C THR A 166 1.80 -4.42 -23.70
N GLN A 167 0.68 -4.63 -24.37
CA GLN A 167 -0.11 -5.85 -24.22
C GLN A 167 0.75 -7.02 -24.71
N VAL A 168 1.30 -7.80 -23.77
CA VAL A 168 1.76 -9.15 -24.09
C VAL A 168 0.49 -9.94 -24.42
N GLY A 169 0.42 -10.43 -25.67
CA GLY A 169 -0.79 -10.90 -26.31
C GLY A 169 -1.59 -11.90 -25.48
N SER A 170 -2.82 -11.52 -25.15
CA SER A 170 -3.85 -12.51 -24.84
C SER A 170 -4.18 -13.29 -26.12
N PRO A 171 -4.43 -14.61 -26.05
CA PRO A 171 -4.91 -15.37 -27.21
C PRO A 171 -6.21 -14.75 -27.74
N PRO A 172 -6.47 -14.84 -29.06
CA PRO A 172 -7.57 -14.10 -29.69
C PRO A 172 -8.92 -14.47 -29.06
N PRO A 173 -9.78 -13.48 -28.77
CA PRO A 173 -11.10 -13.75 -28.24
C PRO A 173 -11.93 -14.52 -29.27
N ALA A 174 -12.59 -15.58 -28.80
CA ALA A 174 -13.58 -16.33 -29.58
C ALA A 174 -14.68 -15.37 -30.14
N PRO A 175 -15.24 -15.65 -31.33
CA PRO A 175 -16.17 -14.76 -32.00
C PRO A 175 -17.42 -14.51 -31.15
N SER A 176 -17.66 -13.22 -30.87
CA SER A 176 -18.78 -12.67 -30.12
C SER A 176 -20.13 -13.09 -30.72
N ALA A 177 -20.95 -13.73 -29.90
CA ALA A 177 -22.34 -14.05 -30.21
C ALA A 177 -23.22 -12.80 -30.05
N LYS A 178 -23.74 -12.32 -31.19
CA LYS A 178 -24.99 -11.60 -31.48
C LYS A 178 -25.56 -10.60 -30.45
N ALA A 179 -25.82 -9.40 -30.96
CA ALA A 179 -26.58 -8.31 -30.34
C ALA A 179 -27.90 -8.77 -29.70
N ARG A 180 -28.12 -8.36 -28.44
CA ARG A 180 -29.42 -8.44 -27.76
C ARG A 180 -30.32 -7.29 -28.20
N PRO A 181 -31.64 -7.51 -28.42
CA PRO A 181 -32.58 -6.45 -28.73
C PRO A 181 -32.83 -5.53 -27.51
N PRO A 182 -33.27 -4.27 -27.73
CA PRO A 182 -33.56 -3.34 -26.64
C PRO A 182 -34.75 -3.82 -25.80
N ALA A 183 -34.61 -3.73 -24.48
CA ALA A 183 -35.64 -4.11 -23.52
C ALA A 183 -36.88 -3.16 -23.59
N PRO A 184 -38.09 -3.66 -23.30
CA PRO A 184 -39.29 -2.85 -23.22
C PRO A 184 -39.24 -1.89 -22.02
N ARG A 185 -39.78 -0.67 -22.20
CA ARG A 185 -39.84 0.38 -21.17
C ARG A 185 -40.67 -0.11 -19.98
N GLY A 186 -40.00 -0.35 -18.85
CA GLY A 186 -40.65 -0.60 -17.58
C GLY A 186 -41.35 0.66 -17.03
N PRO A 187 -42.26 0.50 -16.05
CA PRO A 187 -42.93 1.63 -15.40
C PRO A 187 -41.93 2.55 -14.68
N ARG A 188 -42.24 3.85 -14.68
CA ARG A 188 -41.43 4.95 -14.12
C ARG A 188 -41.08 4.65 -12.65
N SER A 189 -39.78 4.66 -12.33
CA SER A 189 -39.29 4.38 -10.98
C SER A 189 -39.73 5.48 -9.99
N THR A 190 -40.24 5.06 -8.83
CA THR A 190 -40.62 5.95 -7.72
C THR A 190 -39.37 6.63 -7.16
N GLY A 191 -39.29 7.97 -7.26
CA GLY A 191 -38.18 8.78 -6.72
C GLY A 191 -37.56 9.78 -7.70
N MET A 192 -38.00 9.82 -8.96
CA MET A 192 -37.51 10.78 -9.96
C MET A 192 -38.24 12.14 -9.84
N PRO A 193 -37.54 13.30 -9.88
CA PRO A 193 -38.19 14.60 -9.99
C PRO A 193 -38.90 14.73 -11.35
N ASP A 194 -40.09 15.34 -11.37
CA ASP A 194 -40.90 15.49 -12.59
C ASP A 194 -40.25 16.41 -13.63
N GLU A 195 -39.42 17.36 -13.17
CA GLU A 195 -38.73 18.34 -13.99
C GLU A 195 -37.28 18.48 -13.54
N CYS A 196 -36.39 18.79 -14.47
CA CYS A 196 -35.01 19.12 -14.14
C CYS A 196 -34.98 20.50 -13.45
N PRO A 197 -34.44 20.61 -12.23
CA PRO A 197 -34.40 21.87 -11.49
C PRO A 197 -33.59 22.99 -12.17
N ASP A 198 -32.70 22.67 -13.11
CA ASP A 198 -31.86 23.66 -13.78
C ASP A 198 -32.42 24.12 -15.15
N CYS A 199 -33.06 23.22 -15.91
CA CYS A 199 -33.58 23.57 -17.25
C CYS A 199 -35.09 23.43 -17.41
N GLY A 200 -35.82 22.93 -16.40
CA GLY A 200 -37.24 22.60 -16.50
C GLY A 200 -37.55 21.42 -17.42
N GLY A 201 -36.53 20.74 -17.96
CA GLY A 201 -36.70 19.63 -18.90
C GLY A 201 -37.40 18.44 -18.24
N THR A 202 -38.41 17.89 -18.91
CA THR A 202 -39.23 16.75 -18.42
C THR A 202 -38.67 15.38 -18.83
N GLU A 203 -37.64 15.36 -19.70
CA GLU A 203 -37.08 14.13 -20.24
C GLU A 203 -35.69 13.80 -19.66
N PHE A 204 -35.58 12.56 -19.17
CA PHE A 204 -34.35 12.00 -18.61
C PHE A 204 -34.00 10.66 -19.29
N TRP A 205 -32.71 10.37 -19.36
CA TRP A 205 -32.19 9.02 -19.52
C TRP A 205 -32.16 8.34 -18.16
N ASP A 206 -32.87 7.23 -18.00
CA ASP A 206 -32.84 6.37 -16.80
C ASP A 206 -31.78 5.27 -17.01
N ASN A 207 -30.66 5.41 -16.31
CA ASN A 207 -29.56 4.46 -16.30
C ASN A 207 -29.52 3.67 -14.98
N SER A 208 -30.54 3.79 -14.12
CA SER A 208 -30.53 3.23 -12.77
C SER A 208 -30.37 1.70 -12.75
N GLN A 209 -30.89 1.02 -13.77
CA GLN A 209 -30.85 -0.45 -13.90
C GLN A 209 -29.56 -0.97 -14.54
N ASP A 210 -28.96 -0.19 -15.45
CA ASP A 210 -27.86 -0.65 -16.31
C ASP A 210 -26.51 0.03 -15.98
N LYS A 211 -26.40 0.71 -14.83
CA LYS A 211 -25.16 1.41 -14.46
C LYS A 211 -24.04 0.42 -14.11
N PRO A 212 -22.83 0.57 -14.68
CA PRO A 212 -21.72 -0.35 -14.44
C PRO A 212 -21.07 -0.16 -13.06
N SER A 213 -21.30 0.97 -12.38
CA SER A 213 -20.86 1.17 -11.00
C SER A 213 -21.75 2.16 -10.25
N PRO A 214 -21.76 2.14 -8.90
CA PRO A 214 -22.54 3.07 -8.08
C PRO A 214 -22.15 4.55 -8.25
N ARG A 215 -20.98 4.85 -8.83
CA ARG A 215 -20.52 6.21 -9.10
C ARG A 215 -21.14 6.82 -10.37
N HIS A 216 -21.72 6.02 -11.24
CA HIS A 216 -22.43 6.53 -12.41
C HIS A 216 -23.84 7.03 -12.04
N PRO A 217 -24.30 8.12 -12.68
CA PRO A 217 -25.59 8.71 -12.36
C PRO A 217 -26.75 7.78 -12.75
N ASP A 218 -27.74 7.76 -11.88
CA ASP A 218 -29.01 7.04 -12.08
C ASP A 218 -29.84 7.71 -13.18
N PHE A 219 -29.85 9.05 -13.21
CA PHE A 219 -30.55 9.81 -14.25
C PHE A 219 -29.65 10.86 -14.88
N LYS A 220 -29.81 11.08 -16.18
CA LYS A 220 -29.16 12.17 -16.91
C LYS A 220 -30.19 12.95 -17.72
N CYS A 221 -30.20 14.26 -17.61
CA CYS A 221 -31.07 15.12 -18.41
C CYS A 221 -30.79 14.88 -19.90
N LYS A 222 -31.84 14.77 -20.73
CA LYS A 222 -31.69 14.59 -22.18
C LYS A 222 -31.23 15.86 -22.89
N ASP A 223 -31.47 17.03 -22.31
CA ASP A 223 -31.01 18.30 -22.87
C ASP A 223 -29.48 18.34 -22.86
N ARG A 224 -28.92 18.37 -24.07
CA ARG A 224 -27.46 18.39 -24.30
C ARG A 224 -26.78 19.62 -23.67
N GLU A 225 -27.52 20.71 -23.51
CA GLU A 225 -27.02 21.94 -22.90
C GLU A 225 -27.03 21.89 -21.37
N CYS A 226 -28.03 21.23 -20.76
CA CYS A 226 -28.18 21.14 -19.31
C CYS A 226 -27.10 20.25 -18.65
N LYS A 227 -26.75 19.12 -19.28
CA LYS A 227 -25.73 18.16 -18.81
C LYS A 227 -25.93 17.63 -17.38
N LYS A 228 -27.08 17.85 -16.74
CA LYS A 228 -27.32 17.48 -15.34
C LYS A 228 -27.48 15.99 -15.14
N ALA A 229 -27.06 15.51 -13.97
CA ALA A 229 -27.08 14.10 -13.59
C ALA A 229 -27.49 13.94 -12.12
N PHE A 230 -28.23 12.87 -11.81
CA PHE A 230 -28.81 12.60 -10.49
C PHE A 230 -28.47 11.18 -10.02
N TRP A 231 -28.31 11.00 -8.71
CA TRP A 231 -28.09 9.71 -8.06
C TRP A 231 -29.15 9.51 -6.97
N LEU A 232 -29.90 8.40 -7.00
CA LEU A 232 -30.96 8.10 -6.02
C LEU A 232 -30.42 7.58 -4.68
N ASN A 233 -29.20 7.02 -4.67
CA ASN A 233 -28.62 6.38 -3.49
C ASN A 233 -27.37 7.11 -2.94
N SER A 234 -27.25 8.43 -3.15
CA SER A 234 -26.30 9.21 -2.35
C SER A 234 -26.99 9.58 -1.04
N ARG A 235 -26.55 8.97 0.07
CA ARG A 235 -26.86 9.46 1.42
C ARG A 235 -26.68 10.99 1.42
N SER A 236 -27.71 11.70 1.89
CA SER A 236 -27.86 13.15 2.00
C SER A 236 -28.31 13.91 0.74
N ASN A 237 -29.64 14.06 0.68
CA ASN A 237 -30.31 15.28 0.29
C ASN A 237 -29.59 16.49 0.93
N ASN A 238 -28.78 17.22 0.16
CA ASN A 238 -28.40 18.59 0.52
C ASN A 238 -28.10 19.38 -0.74
N ASN A 239 -29.03 20.28 -1.02
CA ASN A 239 -28.99 21.34 -2.00
C ASN A 239 -27.74 22.21 -1.75
N ARG A 240 -26.63 21.92 -2.43
CA ARG A 240 -25.47 22.81 -2.47
C ARG A 240 -25.52 23.58 -3.78
N VAL A 241 -26.30 24.66 -3.74
CA VAL A 241 -26.11 25.83 -4.61
C VAL A 241 -24.63 26.18 -4.53
N VAL A 242 -23.94 26.13 -5.66
CA VAL A 242 -22.56 26.58 -5.78
C VAL A 242 -22.62 28.10 -5.81
N GLU A 243 -22.70 28.73 -4.64
CA GLU A 243 -22.37 30.14 -4.51
C GLU A 243 -20.84 30.29 -4.56
N GLU A 244 -20.37 31.01 -5.56
CA GLU A 244 -19.02 31.56 -5.64
C GLU A 244 -18.68 32.28 -4.33
N LYS A 245 -17.60 31.86 -3.67
CA LYS A 245 -16.87 32.72 -2.74
C LYS A 245 -15.44 32.85 -3.21
N LYS A 246 -15.20 33.92 -3.98
CA LYS A 246 -13.95 34.68 -3.93
C LYS A 246 -13.74 35.17 -2.48
N SER A 247 -12.47 35.38 -2.13
CA SER A 247 -11.98 36.05 -0.93
C SER A 247 -11.88 35.19 0.33
N SER A 248 -10.67 34.68 0.57
CA SER A 248 -9.99 34.76 1.87
C SER A 248 -8.57 34.21 1.72
N ASN A 249 -7.68 35.02 1.16
CA ASN A 249 -6.24 34.77 1.12
C ASN A 249 -5.48 35.86 1.89
N GLU A 250 -6.08 36.38 2.96
CA GLU A 250 -5.54 37.48 3.78
C GLU A 250 -5.38 37.12 5.28
N SER A 251 -5.34 35.84 5.65
CA SER A 251 -5.17 35.43 7.06
C SER A 251 -3.92 34.61 7.36
N LEU A 252 -2.98 34.47 6.40
CA LEU A 252 -1.73 33.71 6.61
C LEU A 252 -0.47 34.58 6.71
N VAL A 253 -0.57 35.90 6.49
CA VAL A 253 0.57 36.82 6.65
C VAL A 253 0.70 37.33 8.09
N ALA A 254 -0.34 37.20 8.93
CA ALA A 254 -0.34 37.74 10.30
C ALA A 254 0.23 36.81 11.39
N ILE A 255 0.77 35.63 11.04
CA ILE A 255 1.32 34.67 12.03
C ILE A 255 2.87 34.62 11.99
N PHE A 256 3.51 35.19 10.97
CA PHE A 256 4.97 35.15 10.82
C PHE A 256 5.72 36.34 11.42
N ASP A 257 5.04 37.46 11.72
CA ASP A 257 5.66 38.71 12.21
C ASP A 257 5.63 38.90 13.74
N ALA A 258 5.19 37.91 14.53
CA ALA A 258 5.07 38.04 15.99
C ALA A 258 6.16 37.29 16.78
N ARG A 259 7.34 37.06 16.20
CA ARG A 259 8.38 36.21 16.82
C ARG A 259 9.81 36.76 16.78
N GLN A 260 10.01 38.06 16.51
CA GLN A 260 11.35 38.67 16.48
C GLN A 260 11.64 39.71 17.55
N ASP A 261 10.71 40.07 18.43
CA ASP A 261 10.96 41.12 19.44
C ASP A 261 10.80 40.61 20.87
N GLU A 262 11.70 39.74 21.32
CA GLU A 262 11.98 39.54 22.76
C GLU A 262 13.33 38.84 22.93
N GLU A 263 14.42 39.62 23.02
CA GLU A 263 15.55 39.45 23.95
C GLU A 263 16.66 40.47 23.61
N VAL A 264 16.58 41.64 24.24
CA VAL A 264 17.71 42.56 24.45
C VAL A 264 17.76 42.87 25.94
N ASN A 265 18.77 42.35 26.64
CA ASN A 265 19.61 43.09 27.60
C ASN A 265 20.35 42.12 28.54
N GLU A 266 21.68 42.10 28.46
CA GLU A 266 22.50 42.10 29.67
C GLU A 266 23.89 42.69 29.41
N GLU A 267 23.99 43.96 29.79
CA GLU A 267 25.05 44.70 30.50
C GLU A 267 26.56 44.59 30.17
N VAL A 268 27.20 45.73 30.42
CA VAL A 268 28.55 46.13 30.01
C VAL A 268 29.50 46.13 31.22
N GLY A 269 30.61 45.39 31.09
CA GLY A 269 31.96 45.75 31.59
C GLY A 269 32.38 45.25 33.00
N PRO A 270 33.64 45.51 33.42
CA PRO A 270 34.89 45.55 32.64
C PRO A 270 36.06 44.76 33.29
N GLY A 271 37.09 44.44 32.50
CA GLY A 271 38.48 44.46 32.99
C GLY A 271 39.25 43.14 33.13
N GLY A 272 40.41 43.10 32.45
CA GLY A 272 41.66 42.60 33.03
C GLY A 272 42.15 41.23 32.56
N GLY A 273 43.34 41.20 31.96
CA GLY A 273 44.18 40.00 31.95
C GLY A 273 44.96 39.76 30.67
N ARG A 274 46.14 40.38 30.57
CA ARG A 274 47.18 40.05 29.59
C ARG A 274 47.66 38.61 29.76
N GLY A 275 48.02 37.98 28.66
CA GLY A 275 48.73 36.70 28.65
C GLY A 275 49.18 36.36 27.24
N ASP A 276 50.31 36.94 26.85
CA ASP A 276 51.15 36.46 25.76
C ASP A 276 51.45 34.97 25.94
N LEU A 277 51.48 34.20 24.85
CA LEU A 277 52.51 33.17 24.60
C LEU A 277 52.31 32.57 23.20
N GLU A 278 53.30 32.85 22.36
CA GLU A 278 53.64 32.13 21.14
C GLU A 278 53.86 30.64 21.44
N PHE A 279 53.42 29.77 20.52
CA PHE A 279 54.19 28.66 19.91
C PHE A 279 53.37 28.00 18.80
#